data_AF-D8U2R7-F1
#
_entry.id   AF-D8U2R7-F1
#
_cell.length_a   1.000
_cell.length_b   1.000
_cell.length_c   1.000
_cell.angle_alpha   90.00
_cell.angle_beta   90.00
_cell.angle_gamma   90.00
#
_symmetry.space_group_name_H-M   'P 1'
#
loop_
_entity.id
_entity.type
_entity.pdbx_description
1 polymer ?
#
loop_
_entity_poly.entity_id
_entity_poly.type
_entity_poly.pdbx_seq_one_letter_code
_entity_poly.pdbx_strand_id
1 'polypeptide(L)'
;MLCQAVRSISRATPAGFAGLWNLSDSLQMLGLYKGDAHAEVYAIDPRTVLRPSELEGAQLDKVAALIRVPVESVSKLSKGVSELADMDEPGNAWYFGQRAEIFDYKLVGEFPTKSGFAAFIYREVLEKIRQGEATNKKLPTWEEFLALTSDQVTWPHRKTPFLFAGRMVEASMAALYTLEKDGRVTGVLISSESSGDVE
;
A
#
# COMPACT_ATOMS: atom_id res chain seq x y z
N MET A 1 -4.97 -6.11 -35.83
CA MET A 1 -5.73 -4.92 -35.36
C MET A 1 -5.68 -4.73 -33.83
N LEU A 2 -4.62 -5.18 -33.13
CA LEU A 2 -4.49 -5.01 -31.66
C LEU A 2 -3.89 -3.64 -31.26
N CYS A 3 -3.10 -3.01 -32.13
CA CYS A 3 -2.35 -1.79 -31.81
C CYS A 3 -3.19 -0.50 -31.75
N GLN A 4 -4.45 -0.52 -32.21
CA GLN A 4 -5.32 0.66 -32.19
C GLN A 4 -6.16 0.77 -30.90
N ALA A 5 -6.54 -0.35 -30.28
CA ALA A 5 -7.34 -0.34 -29.05
C ALA A 5 -6.53 0.13 -27.83
N VAL A 6 -5.21 -0.14 -27.80
CA VAL A 6 -4.31 0.37 -26.75
C VAL A 6 -4.15 1.90 -26.84
N ARG A 7 -4.27 2.48 -28.05
CA ARG A 7 -4.14 3.93 -28.26
C ARG A 7 -5.41 4.72 -27.93
N SER A 8 -6.58 4.08 -27.90
CA SER A 8 -7.85 4.77 -27.60
C SER A 8 -8.13 4.91 -26.10
N ILE A 9 -7.53 4.05 -25.25
CA ILE A 9 -7.67 4.15 -23.78
C ILE A 9 -6.91 5.36 -23.23
N SER A 10 -5.92 5.88 -23.98
CA SER A 10 -5.13 7.06 -23.62
C SER A 10 -5.92 8.39 -23.67
N ARG A 11 -7.20 8.40 -24.06
CA ARG A 11 -7.97 9.65 -24.27
C ARG A 11 -8.76 10.14 -23.05
N ALA A 12 -8.83 9.40 -21.95
CA ALA A 12 -9.52 9.85 -20.73
C ALA A 12 -8.91 9.31 -19.44
N THR A 13 -7.58 9.16 -19.37
CA THR A 13 -6.92 8.77 -18.13
C THR A 13 -7.07 9.92 -17.11
N PRO A 14 -7.65 9.68 -15.92
CA PRO A 14 -7.79 10.73 -14.92
C PRO A 14 -6.40 11.27 -14.53
N ALA A 15 -6.31 12.60 -14.40
CA ALA A 15 -5.05 13.28 -14.16
C ALA A 15 -4.43 12.89 -12.80
N GLY A 16 -3.13 12.57 -12.80
CA GLY A 16 -2.36 12.23 -11.61
C GLY A 16 -2.32 10.73 -11.31
N PHE A 17 -2.12 10.39 -10.04
CA PHE A 17 -1.90 9.01 -9.62
C PHE A 17 -3.12 8.11 -9.85
N ALA A 18 -4.33 8.68 -9.91
CA ALA A 18 -5.54 7.96 -10.29
C ALA A 18 -5.41 7.21 -11.64
N GLY A 19 -4.67 7.77 -12.62
CA GLY A 19 -4.42 7.10 -13.90
C GLY A 19 -3.43 5.93 -13.82
N LEU A 20 -2.53 5.94 -12.83
CA LEU A 20 -1.60 4.82 -12.57
C LEU A 20 -2.33 3.65 -11.90
N TRP A 21 -3.33 3.94 -11.08
CA TRP A 21 -4.08 2.92 -10.34
C TRP A 21 -5.19 2.33 -11.22
N ASN A 22 -5.72 3.16 -12.13
CA ASN A 22 -6.64 2.73 -13.17
C ASN A 22 -6.02 1.77 -14.19
N LEU A 23 -4.70 1.65 -14.33
CA LEU A 23 -4.12 0.66 -15.27
C LEU A 23 -4.38 -0.77 -14.78
N SER A 24 -4.24 -1.00 -13.47
CA SER A 24 -4.54 -2.27 -12.82
C SER A 24 -6.05 -2.58 -12.88
N ASP A 25 -6.90 -1.58 -12.62
CA ASP A 25 -8.37 -1.69 -12.72
C ASP A 25 -8.87 -1.83 -14.18
N SER A 26 -8.20 -1.20 -15.15
CA SER A 26 -8.57 -1.30 -16.58
C SER A 26 -8.31 -2.70 -17.14
N LEU A 27 -7.30 -3.41 -16.64
CA LEU A 27 -7.03 -4.80 -17.01
C LEU A 27 -8.11 -5.76 -16.47
N GLN A 28 -8.74 -5.42 -15.34
CA GLN A 28 -9.91 -6.12 -14.80
C GLN A 28 -11.17 -5.85 -15.64
N MET A 29 -11.42 -4.59 -16.01
CA MET A 29 -12.56 -4.17 -16.85
C MET A 29 -12.53 -4.75 -18.28
N LEU A 30 -11.34 -5.02 -18.83
CA LEU A 30 -11.17 -5.60 -20.16
C LEU A 30 -11.33 -7.13 -20.20
N GLY A 31 -11.64 -7.78 -19.07
CA GLY A 31 -11.85 -9.23 -19.02
C GLY A 31 -10.61 -10.06 -19.34
N LEU A 32 -9.42 -9.47 -19.23
CA LEU A 32 -8.13 -10.11 -19.57
C LEU A 32 -7.57 -10.94 -18.40
N TYR A 33 -8.18 -10.87 -17.22
CA TYR A 33 -7.94 -11.79 -16.12
C TYR A 33 -9.13 -12.72 -15.92
N LYS A 34 -9.06 -13.92 -16.50
CA LYS A 34 -9.85 -15.09 -16.08
C LYS A 34 -8.94 -15.96 -15.21
N GLY A 35 -9.06 -15.88 -13.88
CA GLY A 35 -8.30 -16.72 -12.93
C GLY A 35 -7.98 -16.03 -11.59
N ASP A 36 -7.24 -16.74 -10.71
CA ASP A 36 -6.64 -16.27 -9.44
C ASP A 36 -5.63 -15.13 -9.68
N ALA A 37 -6.13 -13.97 -10.13
CA ALA A 37 -5.30 -12.81 -10.33
C ALA A 37 -4.93 -12.20 -8.97
N HIS A 38 -3.63 -12.05 -8.74
CA HIS A 38 -3.10 -11.41 -7.54
C HIS A 38 -2.45 -10.08 -7.89
N ALA A 39 -2.65 -9.09 -7.02
CA ALA A 39 -1.90 -7.84 -7.02
C ALA A 39 -0.77 -7.92 -5.99
N GLU A 40 0.40 -7.39 -6.36
CA GLU A 40 1.56 -7.26 -5.49
C GLU A 40 1.60 -5.84 -4.90
N VAL A 41 1.53 -5.75 -3.57
CA VAL A 41 1.45 -4.49 -2.83
C VAL A 41 2.53 -4.49 -1.75
N TYR A 42 3.29 -3.40 -1.66
CA TYR A 42 4.24 -3.17 -0.58
C TYR A 42 3.59 -2.36 0.54
N ALA A 43 3.85 -2.74 1.78
CA ALA A 43 3.80 -1.85 2.93
C ALA A 43 5.18 -1.20 3.14
N ILE A 44 5.22 0.12 3.26
CA ILE A 44 6.46 0.89 3.30
C ILE A 44 6.24 2.23 4.03
N ASP A 45 7.32 2.80 4.60
CA ASP A 45 7.33 4.19 5.04
C ASP A 45 7.12 5.14 3.83
N PRO A 46 6.06 5.96 3.81
CA PRO A 46 5.79 6.86 2.69
C PRO A 46 6.92 7.86 2.45
N ARG A 47 7.68 8.26 3.49
CA ARG A 47 8.80 9.19 3.36
C ARG A 47 9.92 8.62 2.51
N THR A 48 10.18 7.31 2.59
CA THR A 48 11.16 6.62 1.74
C THR A 48 10.75 6.70 0.27
N VAL A 49 9.46 6.54 -0.03
CA VAL A 49 8.95 6.64 -1.42
C VAL A 49 8.98 8.07 -1.94
N LEU A 50 8.67 9.05 -1.09
CA LEU A 50 8.66 10.47 -1.47
C LEU A 50 10.06 11.08 -1.59
N ARG A 51 11.13 10.30 -1.33
CA ARG A 51 12.52 10.70 -1.51
C ARG A 51 13.21 9.74 -2.50
N PRO A 52 13.09 9.98 -3.82
CA PRO A 52 13.59 9.05 -4.84
C PRO A 52 15.06 8.64 -4.66
N SER A 53 15.92 9.58 -4.25
CA SER A 53 17.34 9.30 -3.98
C SER A 53 17.56 8.27 -2.87
N GLU A 54 16.69 8.22 -1.85
CA GLU A 54 16.74 7.20 -0.80
C GLU A 54 16.21 5.86 -1.32
N LEU A 55 15.19 5.88 -2.18
CA LEU A 55 14.56 4.68 -2.73
C LEU A 55 15.44 3.97 -3.78
N GLU A 56 16.12 4.71 -4.65
CA GLU A 56 16.98 4.18 -5.72
C GLU A 56 18.07 3.23 -5.19
N GLY A 57 18.67 3.56 -4.04
CA GLY A 57 19.71 2.76 -3.40
C GLY A 57 19.21 1.77 -2.35
N ALA A 58 17.90 1.71 -2.08
CA ALA A 58 17.35 0.89 -1.02
C ALA A 58 17.24 -0.59 -1.42
N GLN A 59 17.60 -1.47 -0.49
CA GLN A 59 17.26 -2.90 -0.56
C GLN A 59 15.80 -3.05 -0.12
N LEU A 60 14.89 -3.33 -1.06
CA LEU A 60 13.44 -3.28 -0.82
C LEU A 60 12.99 -4.21 0.31
N ASP A 61 13.58 -5.39 0.42
CA ASP A 61 13.35 -6.37 1.49
C ASP A 61 13.70 -5.86 2.89
N LYS A 62 14.48 -4.78 3.01
CA LYS A 62 14.82 -4.14 4.29
C LYS A 62 13.98 -2.92 4.62
N VAL A 63 13.28 -2.36 3.64
CA VAL A 63 12.51 -1.12 3.80
C VAL A 63 11.01 -1.30 3.56
N ALA A 64 10.59 -2.45 3.07
CA ALA A 64 9.21 -2.74 2.73
C ALA A 64 8.88 -4.23 2.93
N ALA A 65 7.62 -4.50 3.27
CA ALA A 65 7.06 -5.85 3.31
C ALA A 65 6.12 -6.05 2.12
N LEU A 66 6.29 -7.16 1.37
CA LEU A 66 5.49 -7.47 0.19
C LEU A 66 4.33 -8.40 0.52
N ILE A 67 3.12 -8.04 0.14
CA ILE A 67 1.94 -8.91 0.17
C ILE A 67 1.40 -9.17 -1.25
N ARG A 68 0.84 -10.37 -1.41
CA ARG A 68 0.05 -10.76 -2.58
C ARG A 68 -1.41 -10.86 -2.17
N VAL A 69 -2.25 -10.02 -2.73
CA VAL A 69 -3.69 -10.00 -2.43
C VAL A 69 -4.49 -10.33 -3.68
N PRO A 70 -5.65 -10.99 -3.58
CA PRO A 70 -6.59 -11.06 -4.68
C PRO A 70 -6.90 -9.66 -5.20
N VAL A 71 -6.98 -9.48 -6.53
CA VAL A 71 -7.19 -8.16 -7.14
C VAL A 71 -8.46 -7.48 -6.60
N GLU A 72 -9.53 -8.23 -6.37
CA GLU A 72 -10.78 -7.73 -5.80
C GLU A 72 -10.63 -7.17 -4.37
N SER A 73 -9.61 -7.61 -3.62
CA SER A 73 -9.33 -7.15 -2.27
C SER A 73 -8.50 -5.87 -2.24
N VAL A 74 -7.94 -5.40 -3.36
CA VAL A 74 -7.10 -4.18 -3.36
C VAL A 74 -7.90 -2.95 -2.96
N SER A 75 -9.15 -2.82 -3.40
CA SER A 75 -10.04 -1.73 -3.01
C SER A 75 -10.32 -1.66 -1.49
N LYS A 76 -10.07 -2.74 -0.76
CA LYS A 76 -10.17 -2.80 0.70
C LYS A 76 -8.92 -2.25 1.38
N LEU A 77 -7.76 -2.32 0.73
CA LEU A 77 -6.50 -1.77 1.25
C LEU A 77 -6.51 -0.24 1.35
N SER A 78 -7.44 0.45 0.68
CA SER A 78 -7.63 1.89 0.82
C SER A 78 -8.59 2.29 1.95
N LYS A 79 -9.19 1.32 2.63
CA LYS A 79 -10.23 1.52 3.66
C LYS A 79 -9.75 1.06 5.03
N GLY A 80 -8.51 1.41 5.37
CA GLY A 80 -7.92 1.08 6.67
C GLY A 80 -8.78 1.58 7.82
N VAL A 81 -9.02 0.72 8.80
CA VAL A 81 -9.69 1.05 10.06
C VAL A 81 -8.62 1.07 11.15
N SER A 82 -8.46 2.21 11.82
CA SER A 82 -7.52 2.35 12.93
C SER A 82 -8.10 1.72 14.19
N GLU A 83 -7.27 0.96 14.89
CA GLU A 83 -7.50 0.47 16.24
C GLU A 83 -6.36 1.03 17.09
N LEU A 84 -6.69 1.72 18.18
CA LEU A 84 -5.70 2.11 19.17
C LEU A 84 -5.53 0.94 20.13
N ALA A 85 -4.29 0.70 20.58
CA ALA A 85 -4.08 -0.23 21.68
C ALA A 85 -4.82 0.28 22.93
N ASP A 86 -5.21 -0.64 23.81
CA ASP A 86 -5.90 -0.31 25.05
C ASP A 86 -5.04 0.63 25.92
N MET A 87 -5.67 1.34 26.87
CA MET A 87 -5.09 2.51 27.57
C MET A 87 -3.72 2.29 28.26
N ASP A 88 -3.27 1.04 28.39
CA ASP A 88 -2.02 0.65 29.05
C ASP A 88 -0.90 0.22 28.06
N GLU A 89 -1.18 0.10 26.76
CA GLU A 89 -0.22 -0.35 25.75
C GLU A 89 0.05 0.76 24.72
N PRO A 90 1.31 1.22 24.55
CA PRO A 90 1.64 2.18 23.51
C PRO A 90 1.61 1.49 22.14
N GLY A 91 0.56 1.74 21.37
CA GLY A 91 0.46 1.17 20.04
C GLY A 91 -0.79 1.53 19.27
N ASN A 92 -0.75 1.23 17.98
CA ASN A 92 -1.91 1.22 17.12
C ASN A 92 -1.77 0.20 15.99
N ALA A 93 -2.91 -0.18 15.43
CA ALA A 93 -2.99 -1.08 14.30
C ALA A 93 -3.98 -0.56 13.25
N TRP A 94 -3.79 -1.02 12.01
CA TRP A 94 -4.69 -0.76 10.89
C TRP A 94 -5.16 -2.07 10.29
N TYR A 95 -6.48 -2.24 10.22
CA TYR A 95 -7.11 -3.42 9.63
C TYR A 95 -7.70 -3.10 8.27
N PHE A 96 -7.59 -4.04 7.34
CA PHE A 96 -8.10 -3.91 5.97
C PHE A 96 -8.84 -5.19 5.58
N GLY A 97 -10.08 -5.05 5.11
CA GLY A 97 -10.91 -6.20 4.75
C GLY A 97 -11.49 -6.90 5.97
N GLN A 98 -11.33 -8.22 6.07
CA GLN A 98 -11.86 -8.98 7.20
C GLN A 98 -11.00 -8.76 8.46
N ARG A 99 -11.66 -8.40 9.57
CA ARG A 99 -11.07 -8.37 10.91
C ARG A 99 -11.12 -9.76 11.54
N ALA A 100 -10.06 -10.11 12.27
CA ALA A 100 -9.93 -11.26 13.16
C ALA A 100 -9.06 -10.88 14.36
N GLU A 101 -8.80 -11.81 15.27
CA GLU A 101 -7.85 -11.60 16.36
C GLU A 101 -6.41 -11.65 15.82
N ILE A 102 -5.45 -10.96 16.45
CA ILE A 102 -4.08 -10.84 15.93
C ILE A 102 -3.40 -12.21 15.69
N PHE A 103 -3.67 -13.20 16.55
CA PHE A 103 -3.12 -14.55 16.45
C PHE A 103 -3.72 -15.38 15.29
N ASP A 104 -4.82 -14.93 14.68
CA ASP A 104 -5.36 -15.54 13.46
C ASP A 104 -4.61 -15.06 12.21
N TYR A 105 -3.86 -13.97 12.30
CA TYR A 105 -3.07 -13.46 11.20
C TYR A 105 -1.68 -14.10 11.14
N LYS A 106 -1.18 -14.32 9.92
CA LYS A 106 0.20 -14.76 9.66
C LYS A 106 1.09 -13.57 9.39
N LEU A 107 2.21 -13.47 10.09
CA LEU A 107 3.24 -12.47 9.84
C LEU A 107 3.83 -12.67 8.43
N VAL A 108 3.82 -11.61 7.62
CA VAL A 108 4.38 -11.60 6.26
C VAL A 108 5.75 -10.95 6.24
N GLY A 109 5.94 -9.90 7.02
CA GLY A 109 7.21 -9.21 7.13
C GLY A 109 7.09 -7.94 7.97
N GLU A 110 8.23 -7.31 8.17
CA GLU A 110 8.34 -6.07 8.94
C GLU A 110 8.99 -5.00 8.08
N PHE A 111 8.68 -3.75 8.38
CA PHE A 111 9.26 -2.61 7.68
C PHE A 111 9.42 -1.41 8.62
N PRO A 112 10.44 -0.57 8.39
CA PRO A 112 10.66 0.62 9.21
C PRO A 112 9.54 1.64 8.99
N THR A 113 9.17 2.35 10.05
CA THR A 113 8.19 3.45 10.04
C THR A 113 8.81 4.70 10.65
N LYS A 114 10.01 5.08 10.17
CA LYS A 114 10.83 6.19 10.70
C LYS A 114 10.10 7.54 10.66
N SER A 115 9.17 7.72 9.74
CA SER A 115 8.35 8.93 9.66
C SER A 115 7.13 8.92 10.60
N GLY A 116 6.88 7.82 11.32
CA GLY A 116 5.64 7.58 12.07
C GLY A 116 4.44 7.28 11.17
N PHE A 117 4.65 6.78 9.95
CA PHE A 117 3.59 6.40 9.02
C PHE A 117 3.88 5.05 8.35
N ALA A 118 2.81 4.35 8.00
CA ALA A 118 2.82 3.21 7.12
C ALA A 118 1.93 3.51 5.90
N ALA A 119 2.33 3.04 4.73
CA ALA A 119 1.59 3.23 3.49
C ALA A 119 1.59 1.97 2.63
N PHE A 120 0.51 1.78 1.87
CA PHE A 120 0.43 0.76 0.83
C PHE A 120 0.70 1.36 -0.54
N ILE A 121 1.47 0.65 -1.37
CA ILE A 121 1.74 1.04 -2.76
C ILE A 121 1.85 -0.20 -3.64
N TYR A 122 1.29 -0.13 -4.85
CA TYR A 122 1.50 -1.19 -5.84
C TYR A 122 2.99 -1.36 -6.16
N ARG A 123 3.45 -2.61 -6.25
CA ARG A 123 4.84 -2.93 -6.64
C ARG A 123 5.25 -2.23 -7.94
N GLU A 124 4.40 -2.28 -8.96
CA GLU A 124 4.69 -1.67 -10.25
C GLU A 124 4.86 -0.14 -10.18
N VAL A 125 4.13 0.54 -9.28
CA VAL A 125 4.24 1.98 -9.09
C VAL A 125 5.53 2.31 -8.34
N LEU A 126 5.87 1.52 -7.31
CA LEU A 126 7.12 1.70 -6.57
C LEU A 126 8.35 1.51 -7.46
N GLU A 127 8.37 0.46 -8.28
CA GLU A 127 9.48 0.17 -9.20
C GLU A 127 9.65 1.26 -10.27
N LYS A 128 8.54 1.79 -10.81
CA LYS A 128 8.58 2.95 -11.73
C LYS A 128 9.19 4.18 -11.08
N ILE A 129 8.79 4.49 -9.83
CA ILE A 129 9.38 5.59 -9.06
C ILE A 129 10.88 5.33 -8.85
N ARG A 130 11.27 4.11 -8.49
CA ARG A 130 12.67 3.73 -8.25
C ARG A 130 13.54 3.81 -9.51
N GLN A 131 12.97 3.58 -10.70
CA GLN A 131 13.68 3.64 -11.97
C GLN A 131 13.75 5.08 -12.54
N GLY A 132 13.16 6.06 -11.87
CA GLY A 132 12.97 7.41 -12.42
C GLY A 132 12.01 7.44 -13.61
N GLU A 133 11.35 6.33 -13.91
CA GLU A 133 10.43 6.17 -15.02
C GLU A 133 9.03 6.65 -14.61
N ALA A 134 8.80 7.93 -14.85
CA ALA A 134 7.47 8.53 -14.97
C ALA A 134 6.48 8.20 -13.83
N THR A 135 6.45 9.09 -12.85
CA THR A 135 5.19 9.81 -12.65
C THR A 135 5.27 11.05 -13.54
N ASN A 136 4.36 11.23 -14.51
CA ASN A 136 4.21 12.50 -15.27
C ASN A 136 3.90 13.72 -14.38
N LYS A 137 3.94 13.53 -13.06
CA LYS A 137 3.58 14.43 -11.99
C LYS A 137 4.66 14.32 -10.93
N LYS A 138 5.16 15.46 -10.46
CA LYS A 138 6.13 15.52 -9.36
C LYS A 138 5.54 14.81 -8.13
N LEU A 139 6.33 13.97 -7.47
CA LEU A 139 5.97 13.42 -6.15
C LEU A 139 5.73 14.59 -5.18
N PRO A 140 4.74 14.50 -4.28
CA PRO A 140 4.53 15.54 -3.29
C PRO A 140 5.75 15.61 -2.35
N THR A 141 6.05 16.81 -1.86
CA THR A 141 7.03 16.94 -0.75
C THR A 141 6.48 16.30 0.51
N TRP A 142 7.34 16.10 1.51
CA TRP A 142 6.90 15.54 2.79
C TRP A 142 5.86 16.44 3.47
N GLU A 143 6.03 17.76 3.40
CA GLU A 143 5.10 18.76 3.95
C GLU A 143 3.76 18.72 3.21
N GLU A 144 3.80 18.60 1.88
CA GLU A 144 2.59 18.44 1.06
C GLU A 144 1.86 17.13 1.40
N PHE A 145 2.58 16.05 1.64
CA PHE A 145 2.01 14.78 2.09
C PHE A 145 1.34 14.92 3.45
N LEU A 146 1.99 15.52 4.45
CA LEU A 146 1.41 15.72 5.78
C LEU A 146 0.14 16.57 5.76
N ALA A 147 0.09 17.59 4.89
CA ALA A 147 -1.12 18.40 4.69
C ALA A 147 -2.28 17.58 4.09
N LEU A 148 -1.98 16.46 3.42
CA LEU A 148 -2.93 15.53 2.81
C LEU A 148 -3.27 14.34 3.71
N THR A 149 -2.81 14.27 4.96
CA THR A 149 -3.13 13.16 5.88
C THR A 149 -3.99 13.61 7.06
N SER A 150 -4.71 14.73 6.95
CA SER A 150 -5.71 15.15 7.94
C SER A 150 -6.93 14.23 7.94
N ASP A 151 -7.70 14.24 9.04
CA ASP A 151 -8.70 13.23 9.44
C ASP A 151 -9.84 12.92 8.41
N GLN A 152 -9.88 13.58 7.26
CA GLN A 152 -10.93 13.42 6.23
C GLN A 152 -10.43 12.95 4.87
N VAL A 153 -9.23 12.37 4.82
CA VAL A 153 -8.62 12.01 3.53
C VAL A 153 -9.21 10.71 3.01
N THR A 154 -9.77 10.79 1.81
CA THR A 154 -10.17 9.59 1.06
C THR A 154 -8.96 9.03 0.34
N TRP A 155 -8.67 7.77 0.61
CA TRP A 155 -7.72 6.97 -0.14
C TRP A 155 -8.48 6.08 -1.15
N PRO A 156 -8.00 5.90 -2.40
CA PRO A 156 -6.96 6.62 -3.12
C PRO A 156 -6.94 8.15 -3.05
N HIS A 157 -5.76 8.77 -2.81
CA HIS A 157 -5.60 10.20 -3.03
C HIS A 157 -4.84 10.52 -4.34
N ARG A 158 -5.44 11.33 -5.22
CA ARG A 158 -4.93 11.65 -6.58
C ARG A 158 -3.56 12.37 -6.64
N LYS A 159 -3.09 12.92 -5.52
CA LYS A 159 -1.81 13.64 -5.43
C LYS A 159 -0.68 12.77 -4.89
N THR A 160 -0.96 11.57 -4.42
CA THR A 160 0.01 10.66 -3.80
C THR A 160 0.05 9.34 -4.57
N PRO A 161 1.13 8.55 -4.51
CA PRO A 161 1.20 7.23 -5.13
C PRO A 161 0.54 6.10 -4.32
N PHE A 162 0.14 6.38 -3.08
CA PHE A 162 -0.20 5.34 -2.09
C PHE A 162 -1.67 4.94 -2.12
N LEU A 163 -1.95 3.65 -2.14
CA LEU A 163 -3.29 3.06 -1.94
C LEU A 163 -3.91 3.47 -0.60
N PHE A 164 -3.07 3.69 0.40
CA PHE A 164 -3.42 4.09 1.75
C PHE A 164 -2.18 4.69 2.42
N ALA A 165 -2.37 5.62 3.36
CA ALA A 165 -1.35 5.94 4.36
C ALA A 165 -2.00 6.26 5.71
N GLY A 166 -1.41 5.75 6.79
CA GLY A 166 -1.88 5.89 8.16
C GLY A 166 -0.73 6.12 9.13
N ARG A 167 -1.03 6.81 10.23
CA ARG A 167 -0.06 7.04 11.31
C ARG A 167 0.25 5.76 12.06
N MET A 168 1.51 5.59 12.46
CA MET A 168 1.97 4.58 13.40
C MET A 168 2.46 5.29 14.66
N VAL A 169 1.80 5.04 15.79
CA VAL A 169 2.05 5.73 17.05
C VAL A 169 3.27 5.10 17.72
N GLU A 170 4.28 5.92 18.03
CA GLU A 170 5.45 5.55 18.84
C GLU A 170 6.24 4.31 18.36
N ALA A 171 6.10 3.93 17.09
CA ALA A 171 6.71 2.74 16.53
C ALA A 171 7.81 3.06 15.50
N SER A 172 9.01 2.50 15.70
CA SER A 172 10.12 2.60 14.74
C SER A 172 10.04 1.56 13.61
N MET A 173 9.29 0.49 13.84
CA MET A 173 9.02 -0.62 12.94
C MET A 173 7.51 -0.90 12.96
N ALA A 174 6.98 -1.46 11.87
CA ALA A 174 5.65 -2.03 11.82
C ALA A 174 5.70 -3.43 11.22
N ALA A 175 4.84 -4.30 11.72
CA ALA A 175 4.65 -5.65 11.24
C ALA A 175 3.41 -5.72 10.33
N LEU A 176 3.57 -6.41 9.20
CA LEU A 176 2.52 -6.66 8.23
C LEU A 176 2.07 -8.11 8.34
N TYR A 177 0.77 -8.32 8.53
CA TYR A 177 0.18 -9.64 8.64
C TYR A 177 -0.96 -9.83 7.63
N THR A 178 -1.25 -11.10 7.33
CA THR A 178 -2.36 -11.50 6.46
C THR A 178 -3.27 -12.51 7.13
N LEU A 179 -4.57 -12.35 6.93
CA LEU A 179 -5.58 -13.33 7.27
C LEU A 179 -5.95 -14.08 6.01
N GLU A 180 -5.78 -15.40 6.04
CA GLU A 180 -6.10 -16.28 4.92
C GLU A 180 -7.31 -17.15 5.24
N LYS A 181 -8.25 -17.22 4.30
CA LYS A 181 -9.37 -18.19 4.32
C LYS A 181 -9.44 -18.88 2.99
N ASP A 182 -9.58 -20.21 3.00
CA ASP A 182 -9.64 -21.03 1.79
C ASP A 182 -8.46 -20.78 0.83
N GLY A 183 -7.26 -20.56 1.39
CA GLY A 183 -6.04 -20.28 0.62
C GLY A 183 -5.97 -18.89 -0.01
N ARG A 184 -6.86 -17.97 0.36
CA ARG A 184 -6.92 -16.60 -0.17
C ARG A 184 -6.82 -15.56 0.94
N VAL A 185 -6.06 -14.49 0.70
CA VAL A 185 -5.98 -13.35 1.62
C VAL A 185 -7.33 -12.62 1.66
N THR A 186 -7.96 -12.60 2.83
CA THR A 186 -9.25 -11.93 3.08
C THR A 186 -9.13 -10.71 3.98
N GLY A 187 -8.06 -10.63 4.77
CA GLY A 187 -7.74 -9.51 5.65
C GLY A 187 -6.26 -9.20 5.68
N VAL A 188 -5.92 -7.95 5.98
CA VAL A 188 -4.55 -7.48 6.18
C VAL A 188 -4.51 -6.64 7.46
N LEU A 189 -3.41 -6.75 8.19
CA LEU A 189 -3.16 -6.00 9.43
C LEU A 189 -1.78 -5.35 9.34
N ILE A 190 -1.69 -4.06 9.63
CA ILE A 190 -0.43 -3.39 9.96
C ILE A 190 -0.47 -3.09 11.46
N SER A 191 0.47 -3.63 12.22
CA SER A 191 0.60 -3.35 13.66
C SER A 191 1.93 -2.66 13.96
N SER A 192 1.91 -1.77 14.95
CA SER A 192 3.13 -1.20 15.56
C SER A 192 3.87 -2.24 16.41
N GLU A 193 3.18 -3.32 16.78
CA GLU A 193 3.73 -4.43 17.53
C GLU A 193 4.02 -5.62 16.62
N SER A 194 5.19 -6.22 16.78
CA SER A 194 5.46 -7.54 16.24
C SER A 194 5.23 -8.59 17.33
N SER A 195 4.32 -9.54 17.10
CA SER A 195 4.15 -10.71 17.96
C SER A 195 5.23 -11.78 17.71
N GLY A 196 6.22 -11.46 16.87
CA GLY A 196 7.33 -12.32 16.52
C GLY A 196 8.46 -12.28 17.53
N ASP A 197 8.19 -12.67 18.79
CA ASP A 197 9.24 -13.23 19.62
C ASP A 197 9.60 -14.60 19.02
N VAL A 198 10.59 -14.60 18.13
CA VAL A 198 11.30 -15.82 17.76
C VAL A 198 12.39 -16.00 18.81
N GLU A 199 12.09 -16.77 19.86
CA GLU A 199 13.13 -17.52 20.58
C GLU A 199 13.71 -18.62 19.67
#